data_AF-A0A7X8WIJ6-F1
#
_entry.id   AF-A0A7X8WIJ6-F1
#
_cell.length_a   1.000
_cell.length_b   1.000
_cell.length_c   1.000
_cell.angle_alpha   90.00
_cell.angle_beta   90.00
_cell.angle_gamma   90.00
#
_symmetry.space_group_name_H-M   'P 1'
#
loop_
_entity.id
_entity.type
_entity.pdbx_description
1 polymer ?
#
loop_
_entity_poly.entity_id
_entity_poly.type
_entity_poly.pdbx_seq_one_letter_code
_entity_poly.pdbx_strand_id
1 'polypeptide(L)'
;MNADYTKQTPNLIDGSNKRSLAIILAYVIVFFLAGTFVAYLVLLLYALINHVDPKALYDSEGNLAGDAQLFVGSMTNFSVYLVGLVIILLLAKPYLLQDLESSRNNTKKFFVFIGQGILIYYVGNVIGNKLTELLGITGDSENQKTIVALLQSKYVAIVLLTTVILAPLIEEIVFRKAFFDLLSKKTKMNSITII
;
A
#
# COMPACT_ATOMS: atom_id res chain seq x y z
N MET A 1 -26.68 26.57 -22.83
CA MET A 1 -27.25 25.28 -22.38
C MET A 1 -26.77 25.07 -20.97
N ASN A 2 -27.57 25.53 -20.00
CA ASN A 2 -27.21 25.58 -18.59
C ASN A 2 -27.28 24.15 -18.04
N ALA A 3 -26.14 23.59 -17.66
CA ALA A 3 -26.10 22.32 -16.94
C ALA A 3 -26.69 22.58 -15.54
N ASP A 4 -27.86 21.99 -15.32
CA ASP A 4 -28.55 22.00 -14.04
C ASP A 4 -27.76 21.15 -13.03
N TYR A 5 -27.04 21.81 -12.14
CA TYR A 5 -26.26 21.18 -11.07
C TYR A 5 -27.14 20.62 -9.93
N THR A 6 -28.48 20.64 -10.06
CA THR A 6 -29.40 20.18 -9.00
C THR A 6 -29.76 18.70 -9.03
N LYS A 7 -29.17 17.89 -9.93
CA LYS A 7 -29.20 16.44 -9.76
C LYS A 7 -28.16 15.97 -8.75
N GLN A 8 -28.32 16.42 -7.50
CA GLN A 8 -27.91 15.64 -6.34
C GLN A 8 -28.55 14.27 -6.50
N THR A 9 -27.75 13.23 -6.73
CA THR A 9 -28.17 11.84 -6.53
C THR A 9 -28.31 11.63 -5.02
N PRO A 10 -29.53 11.68 -4.46
CA PRO A 10 -29.73 11.53 -3.04
C PRO A 10 -29.97 10.05 -2.80
N ASN A 11 -28.92 9.24 -2.64
CA ASN A 11 -28.99 7.91 -2.00
C ASN A 11 -27.67 7.13 -2.08
N LEU A 12 -26.67 7.39 -1.24
CA LEU A 12 -25.60 6.40 -0.96
C LEU A 12 -25.08 6.40 0.49
N ILE A 13 -25.75 7.07 1.42
CA ILE A 13 -25.20 7.28 2.77
C ILE A 13 -25.45 6.11 3.73
N ASP A 14 -26.29 5.12 3.42
CA ASP A 14 -26.74 4.16 4.45
C ASP A 14 -26.05 2.77 4.45
N GLY A 15 -25.22 2.46 3.44
CA GLY A 15 -24.52 1.16 3.35
C GLY A 15 -22.97 1.21 3.40
N SER A 16 -22.38 2.39 3.29
CA SER A 16 -20.95 2.59 3.03
C SER A 16 -20.06 2.34 4.27
N ASN A 17 -20.49 2.73 5.47
CA ASN A 17 -19.61 2.74 6.65
C ASN A 17 -19.17 1.33 7.08
N LYS A 18 -20.08 0.34 7.01
CA LYS A 18 -19.75 -1.05 7.36
C LYS A 18 -18.73 -1.64 6.37
N ARG A 19 -18.81 -1.24 5.10
CA ARG A 19 -17.87 -1.66 4.05
C ARG A 19 -16.53 -0.96 4.18
N SER A 20 -16.50 0.36 4.34
CA SER A 20 -15.29 1.13 4.62
C SER A 20 -14.56 0.60 5.86
N LEU A 21 -15.30 0.32 6.94
CA LEU A 21 -14.76 -0.32 8.13
C LEU A 21 -14.23 -1.73 7.82
N ALA A 22 -14.98 -2.55 7.07
CA ALA A 22 -14.55 -3.90 6.71
C ALA A 22 -13.27 -3.89 5.85
N ILE A 23 -13.11 -2.93 4.93
CA ILE A 23 -11.90 -2.76 4.11
C ILE A 23 -10.71 -2.39 5.01
N ILE A 24 -10.89 -1.42 5.92
CA ILE A 24 -9.83 -1.01 6.84
C ILE A 24 -9.43 -2.15 7.78
N LEU A 25 -10.42 -2.88 8.33
CA LEU A 25 -10.16 -4.03 9.19
C LEU A 25 -9.48 -5.16 8.42
N ALA A 26 -9.92 -5.45 7.19
CA ALA A 26 -9.26 -6.44 6.33
C ALA A 26 -7.80 -6.05 6.04
N TYR A 27 -7.54 -4.76 5.77
CA TYR A 27 -6.17 -4.26 5.62
C TYR A 27 -5.34 -4.52 6.89
N VAL A 28 -5.84 -4.13 8.07
CA VAL A 28 -5.10 -4.35 9.33
C VAL A 28 -4.86 -5.85 9.56
N ILE A 29 -5.87 -6.70 9.38
CA ILE A 29 -5.74 -8.14 9.59
C ILE A 29 -4.71 -8.74 8.61
N VAL A 30 -4.79 -8.42 7.32
CA VAL A 30 -3.88 -8.99 6.33
C VAL A 30 -2.45 -8.50 6.55
N PHE A 31 -2.24 -7.20 6.72
CA PHE A 31 -0.91 -6.62 6.77
C PHE A 31 -0.21 -6.76 8.13
N PHE A 32 -0.96 -6.82 9.24
CA PHE A 32 -0.38 -6.96 10.58
C PHE A 32 -0.44 -8.38 11.15
N LEU A 33 -1.43 -9.21 10.77
CA LEU A 33 -1.57 -10.57 11.33
C LEU A 33 -1.19 -11.66 10.33
N ALA A 34 -1.66 -11.57 9.08
CA ALA A 34 -1.37 -12.60 8.09
C ALA A 34 0.08 -12.56 7.59
N GLY A 35 0.73 -11.39 7.63
CA GLY A 35 2.12 -11.21 7.18
C GLY A 35 3.12 -12.17 7.84
N THR A 36 3.08 -12.29 9.17
CA THR A 36 3.96 -13.19 9.92
C THR A 36 3.74 -14.66 9.57
N PHE A 37 2.48 -15.05 9.40
CA PHE A 37 2.13 -16.42 9.02
C PHE A 37 2.63 -16.75 7.61
N VAL A 38 2.41 -15.84 6.65
CA VAL A 38 2.91 -15.98 5.28
C VAL A 38 4.44 -16.05 5.27
N ALA A 39 5.12 -15.20 6.04
CA ALA A 39 6.58 -15.21 6.15
C ALA A 39 7.11 -16.56 6.62
N TYR A 40 6.46 -17.15 7.64
CA TYR A 40 6.83 -18.47 8.13
C TYR A 40 6.61 -19.57 7.08
N LEU A 41 5.49 -19.54 6.34
CA LEU A 41 5.26 -20.49 5.25
C LEU A 41 6.30 -20.36 4.13
N VAL A 42 6.62 -19.14 3.72
CA VAL A 42 7.63 -18.87 2.69
C VAL A 42 9.01 -19.36 3.14
N LEU A 43 9.36 -19.14 4.41
CA LEU A 43 10.60 -19.66 5.00
C LEU A 43 10.67 -21.20 4.92
N LEU A 44 9.60 -21.89 5.32
CA LEU A 44 9.54 -23.35 5.24
C LEU A 44 9.70 -23.84 3.80
N LEU A 45 9.05 -23.19 2.84
CA LEU A 45 9.19 -23.52 1.42
C LEU A 45 10.63 -23.30 0.93
N TYR A 46 11.26 -22.17 1.30
CA TYR A 46 12.65 -21.91 0.93
C TYR A 46 13.60 -22.95 1.50
N ALA A 47 13.45 -23.30 2.78
CA ALA A 47 14.24 -24.36 3.43
C ALA A 47 14.05 -25.73 2.73
N LEU A 48 12.81 -26.08 2.38
CA LEU A 48 12.49 -27.31 1.65
C LEU A 48 13.11 -27.35 0.25
N ILE A 49 13.05 -26.24 -0.50
CA ILE A 49 13.62 -26.13 -1.85
C ILE A 49 15.15 -26.24 -1.82
N ASN A 50 15.80 -25.67 -0.81
CA ASN A 50 17.26 -25.67 -0.69
C ASN A 50 17.79 -26.88 0.09
N HIS A 51 16.92 -27.76 0.60
CA HIS A 51 17.28 -28.92 1.42
C HIS A 51 18.11 -28.56 2.67
N VAL A 52 17.79 -27.43 3.31
CA VAL A 52 18.46 -26.94 4.53
C VAL A 52 17.48 -26.92 5.70
N ASP A 53 17.95 -27.17 6.92
CA ASP A 53 17.13 -26.96 8.13
C ASP A 53 16.80 -25.45 8.25
N PRO A 54 15.52 -25.05 8.44
CA PRO A 54 15.15 -23.65 8.63
C PRO A 54 15.99 -22.92 9.68
N LYS A 55 16.43 -23.59 10.74
CA LYS A 55 17.26 -22.99 11.80
C LYS A 55 18.65 -22.57 11.33
N ALA A 56 19.20 -23.24 10.32
CA ALA A 56 20.51 -22.93 9.77
C ALA A 56 20.51 -21.69 8.86
N LEU A 57 19.33 -21.14 8.54
CA LEU A 57 19.16 -19.91 7.74
C LEU A 57 19.26 -18.62 8.57
N TYR A 58 19.38 -18.77 9.89
CA TYR A 58 19.51 -17.66 10.82
C TYR A 58 20.97 -17.45 11.22
N ASP A 59 21.38 -16.20 11.33
CA ASP A 59 22.68 -15.83 11.90
C ASP A 59 22.70 -15.95 13.43
N SER A 60 23.84 -15.63 14.03
CA SER A 60 24.02 -15.67 15.49
C SER A 60 23.18 -14.65 16.26
N GLU A 61 22.64 -13.63 15.57
CA GLU A 61 21.76 -12.61 16.13
C GLU A 61 20.28 -13.00 16.01
N GLY A 62 19.97 -14.10 15.31
CA GLY A 62 18.61 -14.56 15.07
C GLY A 62 17.92 -13.89 13.89
N ASN A 63 18.68 -13.28 12.98
CA ASN A 63 18.15 -12.71 11.74
C ASN A 63 18.33 -13.69 10.57
N LEU A 64 17.38 -13.69 9.65
CA LEU A 64 17.56 -14.36 8.37
C LEU A 64 18.75 -13.72 7.64
N ALA A 65 19.67 -14.54 7.14
CA ALA A 65 20.89 -14.07 6.52
C ALA A 65 20.98 -14.40 5.02
N GLY A 66 21.75 -13.58 4.30
CA GLY A 66 22.09 -13.80 2.90
C GLY A 66 20.88 -13.91 1.98
N ASP A 67 20.91 -14.88 1.07
CA ASP A 67 19.85 -15.06 0.06
C ASP A 67 18.49 -15.44 0.67
N ALA A 68 18.48 -16.10 1.82
CA ALA A 68 17.25 -16.47 2.52
C ALA A 68 16.48 -15.23 2.96
N GLN A 69 17.17 -14.22 3.50
CA GLN A 69 16.57 -12.94 3.88
C GLN A 69 15.91 -12.25 2.69
N LEU A 70 16.63 -12.19 1.57
CA LEU A 70 16.17 -11.51 0.36
C LEU A 70 14.99 -12.24 -0.29
N PHE A 71 15.05 -13.57 -0.37
CA PHE A 71 13.98 -14.38 -0.92
C PHE A 71 12.73 -14.32 -0.04
N VAL A 72 12.88 -14.63 1.25
CA VAL A 72 11.75 -14.67 2.18
C VAL A 72 11.12 -13.30 2.29
N GLY A 73 11.91 -12.23 2.39
CA GLY A 73 11.41 -10.85 2.42
C GLY A 73 10.65 -10.46 1.14
N SER A 74 11.24 -10.71 -0.04
CA SER A 74 10.60 -10.37 -1.32
C SER A 74 9.30 -11.14 -1.54
N MET A 75 9.33 -12.45 -1.30
CA MET A 75 8.18 -13.32 -1.56
C MET A 75 7.07 -13.11 -0.55
N THR A 76 7.41 -12.88 0.72
CA THR A 76 6.42 -12.51 1.75
C THR A 76 5.71 -11.22 1.37
N ASN A 77 6.47 -10.17 1.06
CA ASN A 77 5.89 -8.89 0.66
C ASN A 77 4.96 -9.09 -0.55
N PHE A 78 5.46 -9.76 -1.59
CA PHE A 78 4.63 -10.02 -2.77
C PHE A 78 3.35 -10.79 -2.45
N SER A 79 3.43 -11.89 -1.70
CA SER A 79 2.27 -12.71 -1.35
C SER A 79 1.26 -11.96 -0.48
N VAL A 80 1.71 -11.21 0.53
CA VAL A 80 0.82 -10.43 1.41
C VAL A 80 0.11 -9.33 0.63
N TYR A 81 0.84 -8.58 -0.20
CA TYR A 81 0.23 -7.53 -1.03
C TYR A 81 -0.70 -8.11 -2.09
N LEU A 82 -0.37 -9.25 -2.69
CA LEU A 82 -1.23 -9.90 -3.68
C LEU A 82 -2.53 -10.39 -3.06
N VAL A 83 -2.45 -11.15 -1.96
CA VAL A 83 -3.63 -11.65 -1.24
C VAL A 83 -4.46 -10.50 -0.68
N GLY A 84 -3.80 -9.51 -0.08
CA GLY A 84 -4.42 -8.30 0.43
C GLY A 84 -5.17 -7.54 -0.65
N LEU A 85 -4.54 -7.33 -1.82
CA LEU A 85 -5.18 -6.69 -2.96
C LEU A 85 -6.42 -7.47 -3.40
N VAL A 86 -6.35 -8.79 -3.55
CA VAL A 86 -7.50 -9.60 -3.95
C VAL A 86 -8.66 -9.44 -2.97
N ILE A 87 -8.40 -9.57 -1.67
CA ILE A 87 -9.43 -9.42 -0.63
C ILE A 87 -10.02 -8.00 -0.67
N ILE A 88 -9.18 -6.97 -0.74
CA ILE A 88 -9.60 -5.58 -0.76
C ILE A 88 -10.41 -5.27 -2.02
N LEU A 89 -10.01 -5.75 -3.19
CA LEU A 89 -10.75 -5.58 -4.45
C LEU A 89 -12.13 -6.23 -4.38
N LEU A 90 -12.26 -7.42 -3.76
CA LEU A 90 -13.55 -8.07 -3.58
C LEU A 90 -14.49 -7.25 -2.69
N LEU A 91 -13.96 -6.66 -1.61
CA LEU A 91 -14.72 -5.79 -0.71
C LEU A 91 -15.05 -4.42 -1.35
N ALA A 92 -14.13 -3.89 -2.15
CA ALA A 92 -14.22 -2.56 -2.76
C ALA A 92 -14.87 -2.55 -4.15
N LYS A 93 -15.21 -3.71 -4.73
CA LYS A 93 -15.92 -3.85 -6.01
C LYS A 93 -17.01 -2.78 -6.26
N PRO A 94 -17.96 -2.48 -5.34
CA PRO A 94 -18.96 -1.45 -5.55
C PRO A 94 -18.38 -0.05 -5.73
N TYR A 95 -17.33 0.31 -4.98
CA TYR A 95 -16.67 1.61 -5.11
C TYR A 95 -15.93 1.73 -6.45
N LEU A 96 -15.33 0.63 -6.92
CA LEU A 96 -14.61 0.61 -8.19
C LEU A 96 -15.56 0.79 -9.38
N LEU A 97 -16.71 0.12 -9.37
CA LEU A 97 -17.71 0.25 -10.44
C LEU A 97 -18.26 1.68 -10.52
N GLN A 98 -18.55 2.29 -9.37
CA GLN A 98 -19.01 3.67 -9.30
C GLN A 98 -17.97 4.66 -9.84
N ASP A 99 -16.70 4.46 -9.51
CA ASP A 99 -15.62 5.32 -9.97
C ASP A 99 -15.36 5.22 -11.46
N LEU A 100 -15.42 4.01 -12.01
CA LEU A 100 -15.25 3.78 -13.45
C LEU A 100 -16.32 4.52 -14.26
N GLU A 101 -17.55 4.58 -13.76
CA GLU A 101 -18.63 5.37 -14.37
C GLU A 101 -18.37 6.88 -14.28
N SER A 102 -17.75 7.35 -13.19
CA SER A 102 -17.47 8.78 -12.97
C SER A 102 -16.16 9.29 -13.61
N SER A 103 -15.20 8.41 -13.93
CA SER A 103 -13.82 8.77 -14.31
C SER A 103 -13.64 9.15 -15.79
N ARG A 104 -14.67 8.95 -16.63
CA ARG A 104 -14.55 9.00 -18.10
C ARG A 104 -14.12 10.34 -18.72
N ASN A 105 -13.99 11.44 -17.95
CA ASN A 105 -13.81 12.80 -18.50
C ASN A 105 -12.63 13.62 -17.95
N ASN A 106 -11.67 13.07 -17.18
CA ASN A 106 -10.66 13.90 -16.47
C ASN A 106 -9.17 13.54 -16.66
N THR A 107 -8.79 12.95 -17.79
CA THR A 107 -7.41 12.51 -18.09
C THR A 107 -6.35 13.61 -17.94
N LYS A 108 -6.67 14.88 -18.27
CA LYS A 108 -5.70 15.99 -18.12
C LYS A 108 -5.40 16.30 -16.65
N LYS A 109 -6.43 16.30 -15.78
CA LYS A 109 -6.24 16.55 -14.35
C LYS A 109 -5.40 15.44 -13.70
N PHE A 110 -5.60 14.20 -14.12
CA PHE A 110 -4.82 13.05 -13.66
C PHE A 110 -3.31 13.27 -13.81
N PHE A 111 -2.83 13.66 -15.01
CA PHE A 111 -1.40 13.90 -15.23
C PHE A 111 -0.85 15.10 -14.44
N VAL A 112 -1.66 16.16 -14.27
CA VAL A 112 -1.27 17.30 -13.42
C VAL A 112 -1.08 16.86 -11.97
N PHE A 113 -1.98 16.03 -11.44
CA PHE A 113 -1.86 15.52 -10.07
C PHE A 113 -0.67 14.59 -9.89
N ILE A 114 -0.36 13.74 -10.86
CA ILE A 114 0.87 12.93 -10.83
C ILE A 114 2.10 13.85 -10.76
N GLY A 115 2.18 14.87 -11.62
CA GLY A 115 3.29 15.82 -11.62
C GLY A 115 3.45 16.55 -10.28
N GLN A 116 2.33 17.01 -9.70
CA GLN A 116 2.34 17.65 -8.38
C GLN A 116 2.79 16.68 -7.27
N GLY A 117 2.31 15.44 -7.28
CA GLY A 117 2.69 14.42 -6.30
C GLY A 117 4.20 14.14 -6.33
N ILE A 118 4.77 13.96 -7.53
CA ILE A 118 6.22 13.77 -7.72
C ILE A 118 7.00 14.98 -7.19
N LEU A 119 6.55 16.20 -7.51
CA LEU A 119 7.21 17.42 -7.04
C LEU A 119 7.20 17.51 -5.51
N ILE A 120 6.04 17.29 -4.88
CA ILE A 120 5.88 17.31 -3.42
C ILE A 120 6.77 16.25 -2.77
N TYR A 121 6.85 15.04 -3.34
CA TYR A 121 7.72 13.99 -2.85
C TYR A 121 9.19 14.42 -2.82
N TYR A 122 9.72 14.94 -3.93
CA TYR A 122 11.12 15.35 -4.00
C TYR A 122 11.43 16.53 -3.07
N VAL A 123 10.55 17.53 -3.05
CA VAL A 123 10.70 18.68 -2.14
C VAL A 123 10.67 18.23 -0.68
N GLY A 124 9.70 17.38 -0.33
CA GLY A 124 9.58 16.80 1.00
C GLY A 124 10.80 15.97 1.39
N ASN A 125 11.37 15.20 0.47
CA ASN A 125 12.58 14.42 0.70
C ASN A 125 13.80 15.32 0.99
N VAL A 126 14.00 16.39 0.20
CA VAL A 126 15.09 17.36 0.43
C VAL A 126 14.94 18.02 1.81
N ILE A 127 13.74 18.49 2.14
CA ILE A 127 13.46 19.13 3.44
C ILE A 127 13.68 18.13 4.58
N GLY A 128 13.16 16.91 4.44
CA GLY A 128 13.29 15.84 5.43
C GLY A 128 14.74 15.48 5.72
N ASN A 129 15.55 15.31 4.69
CA ASN A 129 16.98 15.01 4.82
C ASN A 129 17.75 16.15 5.50
N LYS A 130 17.39 17.40 5.22
CA LYS A 130 18.01 18.56 5.88
C LYS A 130 17.62 18.64 7.35
N LEU A 131 16.39 18.28 7.68
CA LEU A 131 15.92 18.25 9.06
C LEU A 131 16.61 17.14 9.87
N THR A 132 16.77 15.94 9.32
CA THR A 132 17.49 14.85 9.99
C THR A 132 18.97 15.19 10.20
N GLU A 133 19.61 15.82 9.22
CA GLU A 133 20.98 16.35 9.34
C GLU A 133 21.09 17.37 10.48
N LEU A 134 20.15 18.33 10.57
CA LEU A 134 20.12 19.35 11.63
C LEU A 134 19.93 18.72 13.02
N LEU A 135 19.12 17.66 13.11
CA LEU A 135 18.85 16.95 14.36
C LEU A 135 19.95 15.95 14.74
N GLY A 136 21.00 15.82 13.94
CA GLY A 136 22.09 14.86 14.17
C GLY A 136 21.64 13.40 14.05
N ILE A 137 20.50 13.13 13.39
CA ILE A 137 20.01 11.78 13.15
C ILE A 137 20.81 11.21 11.98
N THR A 138 21.77 10.36 12.30
CA THR A 138 22.64 9.73 11.30
C THR A 138 22.24 8.28 11.05
N GLY A 139 22.10 7.90 9.78
CA GLY A 139 21.83 6.53 9.34
C GLY A 139 20.44 6.36 8.72
N ASP A 140 20.35 5.42 7.78
CA ASP A 140 19.08 5.01 7.19
C ASP A 140 18.25 4.19 8.17
N SER A 141 16.92 4.31 8.09
CA SER A 141 16.03 3.40 8.82
C SER A 141 16.24 1.96 8.36
N GLU A 142 16.09 0.99 9.27
CA GLU A 142 16.18 -0.44 8.93
C GLU A 142 15.20 -0.83 7.80
N ASN A 143 14.03 -0.19 7.77
CA ASN A 143 13.05 -0.37 6.69
C ASN A 143 13.61 0.09 5.33
N GLN A 144 14.27 1.26 5.28
CA GLN A 144 14.87 1.77 4.06
C GLN A 144 16.04 0.88 3.60
N LYS A 145 16.94 0.49 4.52
CA LYS A 145 18.03 -0.44 4.20
C LYS A 145 17.50 -1.76 3.64
N THR A 146 16.45 -2.31 4.26
CA THR A 146 15.81 -3.54 3.80
C THR A 146 15.23 -3.38 2.40
N ILE A 147 14.47 -2.31 2.14
CA ILE A 147 13.90 -2.06 0.80
C ILE A 147 15.00 -1.88 -0.25
N VAL A 148 16.05 -1.12 0.07
CA VAL A 148 17.19 -0.92 -0.84
C VAL A 148 17.89 -2.25 -1.13
N ALA A 149 18.14 -3.07 -0.11
CA ALA A 149 18.74 -4.40 -0.28
C ALA A 149 17.87 -5.31 -1.16
N LEU A 150 16.53 -5.28 -0.98
CA LEU A 150 15.58 -6.02 -1.81
C LEU A 150 15.58 -5.53 -3.27
N LEU A 151 15.66 -4.21 -3.50
CA LEU A 151 15.74 -3.63 -4.83
C LEU A 151 17.07 -3.89 -5.54
N GLN A 152 18.15 -4.08 -4.80
CA GLN A 152 19.46 -4.47 -5.34
C GLN A 152 19.62 -5.98 -5.51
N SER A 153 18.65 -6.78 -5.06
CA SER A 153 18.68 -8.23 -5.16
C SER A 153 18.26 -8.76 -6.53
N LYS A 154 18.51 -10.05 -6.77
CA LYS A 154 17.99 -10.77 -7.96
C LYS A 154 16.45 -10.83 -8.03
N TYR A 155 15.74 -10.45 -6.96
CA TYR A 155 14.28 -10.44 -6.88
C TYR A 155 13.66 -9.07 -7.21
N VAL A 156 14.45 -8.12 -7.70
CA VAL A 156 14.02 -6.74 -8.00
C VAL A 156 12.71 -6.64 -8.79
N ALA A 157 12.48 -7.51 -9.76
CA ALA A 157 11.25 -7.48 -10.57
C ALA A 157 9.97 -7.67 -9.72
N ILE A 158 10.01 -8.60 -8.77
CA ILE A 158 8.90 -8.86 -7.85
C ILE A 158 8.74 -7.71 -6.87
N VAL A 159 9.85 -7.20 -6.33
CA VAL A 159 9.86 -6.08 -5.38
C VAL A 159 9.30 -4.81 -6.04
N LEU A 160 9.69 -4.51 -7.28
CA LEU A 160 9.15 -3.39 -8.05
C LEU A 160 7.67 -3.56 -8.33
N LEU A 161 7.22 -4.76 -8.74
CA LEU A 161 5.81 -5.04 -8.94
C LEU A 161 5.00 -4.78 -7.66
N THR A 162 5.50 -5.22 -6.51
CA THR A 162 4.85 -4.98 -5.21
C THR A 162 4.82 -3.50 -4.85
N THR A 163 5.96 -2.82 -4.89
CA THR A 163 6.11 -1.45 -4.38
C THR A 163 5.54 -0.38 -5.32
N VAL A 164 5.57 -0.60 -6.63
CA VAL A 164 5.13 0.39 -7.64
C VAL A 164 3.69 0.17 -8.07
N ILE A 165 3.18 -1.07 -8.01
CA ILE A 165 1.83 -1.40 -8.49
C ILE A 165 0.93 -1.84 -7.35
N LEU A 166 1.26 -2.92 -6.65
CA LEU A 166 0.32 -3.51 -5.67
C LEU A 166 0.09 -2.59 -4.47
N ALA A 167 1.15 -2.00 -3.92
CA ALA A 167 1.06 -1.12 -2.76
C ALA A 167 0.24 0.14 -3.08
N PRO A 168 0.54 0.94 -4.14
CA PRO A 168 -0.27 2.11 -4.46
C PRO A 168 -1.75 1.80 -4.76
N LEU A 169 -2.07 0.66 -5.37
CA LEU A 169 -3.46 0.25 -5.60
C LEU A 169 -4.22 0.00 -4.29
N ILE A 170 -3.59 -0.69 -3.35
CA ILE A 170 -4.18 -0.91 -2.02
C ILE A 170 -4.33 0.41 -1.29
N GLU A 171 -3.29 1.25 -1.32
CA GLU A 171 -3.30 2.56 -0.67
C GLU A 171 -4.43 3.44 -1.18
N GLU A 172 -4.67 3.47 -2.49
CA GLU A 172 -5.75 4.25 -3.09
C GLU A 172 -7.13 3.79 -2.60
N ILE A 173 -7.37 2.47 -2.53
CA ILE A 173 -8.66 1.93 -2.09
C ILE A 173 -8.86 2.12 -0.58
N VAL A 174 -7.83 1.83 0.22
CA VAL A 174 -7.93 1.87 1.69
C VAL A 174 -7.87 3.30 2.19
N PHE A 175 -6.85 4.07 1.82
CA PHE A 175 -6.62 5.40 2.36
C PHE A 175 -7.41 6.47 1.63
N ARG A 176 -7.53 6.44 0.29
CA ARG A 176 -8.30 7.49 -0.41
C ARG A 176 -9.80 7.27 -0.35
N LYS A 177 -10.26 6.03 -0.50
CA LYS A 177 -11.70 5.73 -0.50
C LYS A 177 -12.23 5.39 0.87
N ALA A 178 -11.85 4.23 1.42
CA ALA A 178 -12.47 3.72 2.64
C ALA A 178 -12.24 4.64 3.86
N PHE A 179 -11.01 5.14 4.02
CA PHE A 179 -10.67 6.00 5.16
C PHE A 179 -11.32 7.38 5.08
N PHE A 180 -11.29 8.07 3.93
CA PHE A 180 -11.98 9.36 3.80
C PHE A 180 -13.50 9.23 3.80
N ASP A 181 -14.09 8.15 3.28
CA ASP A 181 -15.53 7.89 3.42
C ASP A 181 -15.92 7.74 4.89
N LEU A 182 -15.08 7.10 5.71
CA LEU A 182 -15.30 7.00 7.16
C LEU A 182 -15.18 8.36 7.88
N LEU A 183 -14.22 9.20 7.49
CA LEU A 183 -13.97 10.51 8.12
C LEU A 183 -14.96 11.60 7.70
N SER A 184 -15.28 11.67 6.40
CA SER A 184 -16.13 12.71 5.80
C SER A 184 -17.58 12.72 6.31
N LYS A 185 -18.03 11.65 6.98
CA LYS A 185 -19.33 11.65 7.68
C LYS A 185 -19.25 12.14 9.13
N LYS A 186 -18.10 12.00 9.80
CA LYS A 186 -17.94 12.46 11.20
C LYS A 186 -17.63 13.95 11.29
N THR A 187 -17.01 14.51 10.26
CA THR A 187 -16.80 15.94 10.10
C THR A 187 -17.70 16.41 8.97
N LYS A 188 -18.50 17.48 9.16
CA LYS A 188 -19.12 18.22 8.04
C LYS A 188 -18.01 18.90 7.23
N MET A 189 -17.11 18.12 6.66
CA MET A 189 -16.04 18.61 5.83
C MET A 189 -16.68 18.81 4.47
N ASN A 190 -17.08 20.06 4.21
CA ASN A 190 -17.52 20.49 2.90
C ASN A 190 -16.55 19.91 1.87
N SER A 191 -17.11 19.19 0.91
CA SER A 191 -16.42 18.42 -0.11
C SER A 191 -15.13 19.09 -0.56
N ILE A 192 -14.01 18.73 0.07
CA ILE A 192 -12.77 18.67 -0.67
C ILE A 192 -13.08 17.56 -1.68
N THR A 193 -13.35 17.98 -2.91
CA THR A 193 -13.48 17.08 -4.05
C THR A 193 -12.19 16.29 -4.10
N ILE A 194 -12.17 15.13 -3.45
CA ILE A 194 -11.15 14.13 -3.63
C ILE A 194 -11.50 13.51 -4.97
N ILE A 195 -10.90 14.11 -6.01
CA ILE A 195 -10.86 13.65 -7.39
C ILE A 195 -10.09 12.33 -7.43
#